data_AF-A0A4Q3GUK2-F1
#
_entry.id   AF-A0A4Q3GUK2-F1
#
_cell.length_a   1.000
_cell.length_b   1.000
_cell.length_c   1.000
_cell.angle_alpha   90.00
_cell.angle_beta   90.00
_cell.angle_gamma   90.00
#
_symmetry.space_group_name_H-M   'P 1'
#
loop_
_entity.id
_entity.type
_entity.pdbx_description
1 polymer ?
#
loop_
_entity_poly.entity_id
_entity_poly.type
_entity_poly.pdbx_seq_one_letter_code
_entity_poly.pdbx_strand_id
1 'polypeptide(L)'
;WYMYIRSPETPKYLAEQHRGLYQFLLNKWYFDELYDFLFVRPAKRIGTFLWKEGDGRIIDGYGPNGIAARVMDVTDRVVRLQTGYLYHYAFVMLIGIAALVTWMMLGSSF
;
A
#
# COMPACT_ATOMS: atom_id res chain seq x y z
N TRP A 1 55.72 11.74 -20.38
CA TRP A 1 56.54 10.94 -21.33
C TRP A 1 57.20 9.74 -20.64
N TYR A 2 57.95 9.90 -19.54
CA TYR A 2 58.68 8.79 -18.93
C TYR A 2 57.79 7.62 -18.46
N MET A 3 56.77 7.88 -17.61
CA MET A 3 55.89 6.84 -17.06
C MET A 3 54.90 6.23 -18.07
N TYR A 4 54.59 6.94 -19.16
CA TYR A 4 53.54 6.51 -20.11
C TYR A 4 54.08 6.08 -21.48
N ILE A 5 55.31 6.47 -21.85
CA ILE A 5 55.92 6.19 -23.16
C ILE A 5 57.26 5.47 -23.02
N ARG A 6 58.13 5.89 -22.08
CA ARG A 6 59.49 5.31 -21.94
C ARG A 6 59.54 4.05 -21.08
N SER A 7 58.73 3.99 -20.02
CA SER A 7 58.64 2.81 -19.14
C SER A 7 57.23 2.69 -18.56
N PRO A 8 56.31 2.02 -19.29
CA PRO A 8 54.93 1.79 -18.84
C PRO A 8 54.81 0.94 -17.56
N GLU A 9 55.88 0.23 -17.19
CA GLU A 9 55.92 -0.62 -15.98
C GLU A 9 56.07 0.21 -14.70
N THR A 10 56.71 1.38 -14.76
CA THR A 10 56.91 2.25 -13.58
C THR A 10 55.64 2.69 -12.86
N PRO A 11 54.55 3.12 -13.52
CA PRO A 11 53.29 3.42 -12.83
C PRO A 11 52.63 2.19 -12.23
N LYS A 12 52.87 0.98 -12.77
CA LYS A 12 52.37 -0.28 -12.20
C LYS A 12 53.03 -0.57 -10.85
N TYR A 13 54.36 -0.51 -10.77
CA TYR A 13 55.08 -0.68 -9.51
C TYR A 13 54.70 0.37 -8.46
N LEU A 14 54.51 1.63 -8.90
CA LEU A 14 54.07 2.71 -8.02
C LEU A 14 52.64 2.47 -7.48
N ALA A 15 51.73 1.97 -8.33
CA ALA A 15 50.38 1.61 -7.93
C ALA A 15 50.35 0.40 -6.98
N GLU A 16 51.26 -0.55 -7.13
CA GLU A 16 51.40 -1.70 -6.21
C GLU A 16 51.95 -1.28 -4.84
N GLN A 17 52.95 -0.39 -4.81
CA GLN A 17 53.53 0.12 -3.56
C GLN A 17 52.55 1.01 -2.78
N HIS A 18 51.76 1.83 -3.48
CA HIS A 18 50.79 2.75 -2.87
C HIS A 18 49.34 2.36 -3.20
N ARG A 19 49.04 1.07 -3.09
CA ARG A 19 47.75 0.49 -3.49
C ARG A 19 46.55 1.19 -2.84
N GLY A 20 46.63 1.60 -1.58
CA GLY A 20 45.56 2.31 -0.89
C GLY A 20 45.29 3.71 -1.48
N LEU A 21 46.35 4.49 -1.71
CA LEU A 21 46.23 5.83 -2.31
C LEU A 21 45.78 5.74 -3.77
N TYR A 22 46.32 4.76 -4.50
CA TYR A 22 45.92 4.46 -5.87
C TYR A 22 44.44 4.10 -5.94
N GLN A 23 43.95 3.20 -5.08
CA GLN A 23 42.54 2.84 -5.02
C GLN A 23 41.65 4.01 -4.60
N PHE A 24 42.09 4.87 -3.69
CA PHE A 24 41.35 6.06 -3.29
C PHE A 24 41.16 7.04 -4.48
N LEU A 25 42.24 7.33 -5.20
CA LEU A 25 42.20 8.19 -6.39
C LEU A 25 41.42 7.53 -7.54
N LEU A 26 41.58 6.21 -7.72
CA LEU A 26 40.91 5.41 -8.74
C LEU A 26 39.39 5.38 -8.53
N ASN A 27 38.95 5.17 -7.29
CA ASN A 27 37.53 5.15 -6.92
C ASN A 27 36.98 6.57 -6.67
N LYS A 28 37.57 7.61 -7.26
CA LYS A 28 37.09 9.00 -7.16
C LYS A 28 36.78 9.42 -5.72
N TRP A 29 37.64 9.01 -4.79
CA TRP A 29 37.59 9.37 -3.38
C TRP A 29 36.38 8.79 -2.61
N TYR A 30 35.71 7.79 -3.19
CA TYR A 30 34.51 7.14 -2.64
C TYR A 30 33.33 8.10 -2.39
N PHE A 31 33.33 9.26 -3.04
CA PHE A 31 32.32 10.29 -2.83
C PHE A 31 30.95 9.85 -3.38
N ASP A 32 30.97 9.16 -4.52
CA ASP A 32 29.77 8.60 -5.16
C ASP A 32 29.12 7.53 -4.25
N GLU A 33 29.91 6.64 -3.65
CA GLU A 33 29.45 5.59 -2.74
C GLU A 33 28.94 6.16 -1.42
N LEU A 34 29.61 7.19 -0.89
CA LEU A 34 29.17 7.89 0.30
C LEU A 34 27.82 8.59 0.07
N TYR A 35 27.66 9.23 -1.09
CA TYR A 35 26.41 9.88 -1.47
C TYR A 35 25.27 8.86 -1.68
N ASP A 36 25.56 7.74 -2.35
CA ASP A 36 24.61 6.64 -2.50
C ASP A 36 24.14 6.11 -1.14
N PHE A 37 25.10 5.91 -0.23
CA PHE A 37 24.81 5.39 1.10
C PHE A 37 24.05 6.37 1.99
N LEU A 38 24.44 7.65 2.02
CA LEU A 38 23.86 8.66 2.90
C LEU A 38 22.54 9.23 2.40
N PHE A 39 22.38 9.40 1.08
CA PHE A 39 21.23 10.12 0.52
C PHE A 39 20.34 9.22 -0.31
N VAL A 40 20.90 8.48 -1.27
CA VAL A 40 20.09 7.72 -2.25
C VAL A 40 19.37 6.55 -1.58
N ARG A 41 20.09 5.70 -0.85
CA ARG A 41 19.49 4.53 -0.19
C ARG A 41 18.43 4.91 0.84
N PRO A 42 18.65 5.89 1.75
CA PRO A 42 17.66 6.29 2.73
C PRO A 42 16.44 6.94 2.06
N ALA A 43 16.64 7.85 1.09
CA ALA A 43 15.53 8.46 0.36
C ALA A 43 14.67 7.40 -0.36
N LYS A 44 15.31 6.41 -1.00
CA LYS A 44 14.59 5.32 -1.67
C LYS A 44 13.82 4.44 -0.68
N ARG A 45 14.39 4.14 0.49
CA ARG A 45 13.70 3.39 1.56
C ARG A 45 12.50 4.17 2.11
N ILE A 46 12.68 5.45 2.39
CA ILE A 46 11.59 6.32 2.88
C ILE A 46 10.48 6.42 1.85
N GLY A 47 10.81 6.64 0.57
CA GLY A 47 9.81 6.66 -0.51
C GLY A 47 9.06 5.34 -0.65
N THR A 48 9.76 4.20 -0.54
CA THR A 48 9.12 2.88 -0.61
C THR A 48 8.24 2.60 0.61
N PHE A 49 8.66 3.05 1.79
CA PHE A 49 7.88 2.95 3.01
C PHE A 49 6.61 3.79 2.91
N LEU A 50 6.72 5.06 2.53
CA LEU A 50 5.56 5.95 2.35
C LEU A 50 4.60 5.43 1.27
N TRP A 51 5.10 4.84 0.19
CA TRP A 51 4.24 4.21 -0.80
C TRP A 51 3.52 2.99 -0.23
N LYS A 52 4.24 2.00 0.32
CA LYS A 52 3.61 0.75 0.78
C LYS A 52 2.69 0.95 2.00
N GLU A 53 3.11 1.79 2.94
CA GLU A 53 2.39 2.04 4.18
C GLU A 53 1.33 3.13 4.04
N GLY A 54 1.59 4.15 3.23
CA GLY A 54 0.62 5.21 2.97
C GLY A 54 -0.44 4.77 1.96
N ASP A 55 -0.04 4.48 0.73
CA ASP A 55 -0.97 4.16 -0.35
C ASP A 55 -1.65 2.80 -0.10
N GLY A 56 -0.86 1.74 0.07
CA GLY A 56 -1.38 0.37 0.19
C GLY A 56 -2.17 0.08 1.46
N ARG A 57 -1.94 0.81 2.55
CA ARG A 57 -2.64 0.57 3.83
C ARG A 57 -3.79 1.55 4.07
N ILE A 58 -3.63 2.82 3.68
CA ILE A 58 -4.67 3.83 3.87
C ILE A 58 -5.68 3.76 2.72
N ILE A 59 -5.26 3.60 1.46
CA ILE A 59 -6.20 3.57 0.32
C ILE A 59 -6.93 2.24 0.21
N ASP A 60 -6.28 1.08 0.42
CA ASP A 60 -7.04 -0.19 0.46
C ASP A 60 -7.85 -0.34 1.76
N GLY A 61 -7.36 0.21 2.88
CA GLY A 61 -8.05 0.15 4.17
C GLY A 61 -9.27 1.08 4.28
N TYR A 62 -9.18 2.31 3.72
CA TYR A 62 -10.27 3.31 3.76
C TYR A 62 -10.97 3.53 2.43
N GLY A 63 -10.41 3.04 1.32
CA GLY A 63 -10.98 3.20 -0.01
C GLY A 63 -12.05 2.15 -0.35
N PRO A 64 -12.39 2.02 -1.64
CA PRO A 64 -13.56 1.27 -2.09
C PRO A 64 -13.57 -0.20 -1.68
N ASN A 65 -12.40 -0.82 -1.48
CA ASN A 65 -12.28 -2.20 -1.00
C ASN A 65 -12.71 -2.37 0.47
N GLY A 66 -12.40 -1.40 1.34
CA GLY A 66 -12.84 -1.41 2.74
C GLY A 66 -14.35 -1.19 2.89
N ILE A 67 -14.93 -0.31 2.06
CA ILE A 67 -16.38 -0.10 2.02
C ILE A 67 -17.07 -1.33 1.41
N ALA A 68 -16.55 -1.87 0.31
CA ALA A 68 -17.07 -3.09 -0.31
C ALA A 68 -17.03 -4.28 0.64
N ALA A 69 -15.95 -4.48 1.40
CA ALA A 69 -15.84 -5.54 2.40
C ALA A 69 -16.91 -5.41 3.49
N ARG A 70 -17.16 -4.18 3.99
CA ARG A 70 -18.23 -3.94 4.98
C ARG A 70 -19.62 -4.14 4.40
N VAL A 71 -19.86 -3.75 3.15
CA VAL A 71 -21.13 -3.98 2.46
C VAL A 71 -21.37 -5.47 2.24
N MET A 72 -20.34 -6.24 1.85
CA MET A 72 -20.44 -7.69 1.71
C MET A 72 -20.73 -8.37 3.06
N ASP A 73 -20.03 -8.01 4.13
CA ASP A 73 -20.27 -8.56 5.47
C ASP A 73 -21.70 -8.32 5.98
N VAL A 74 -22.24 -7.11 5.73
CA VAL A 74 -23.62 -6.77 6.09
C VAL A 74 -24.60 -7.57 5.21
N THR A 75 -24.33 -7.67 3.92
CA THR A 75 -25.19 -8.41 2.98
C THR A 75 -25.22 -9.89 3.34
N ASP A 76 -24.09 -10.52 3.65
CA ASP A 76 -24.00 -11.92 4.06
C ASP A 76 -24.69 -12.21 5.41
N ARG A 77 -24.79 -11.22 6.30
CA ARG A 77 -25.58 -11.33 7.53
C ARG A 77 -27.07 -11.20 7.25
N VAL A 78 -27.47 -10.27 6.39
CA VAL A 78 -28.88 -10.06 6.01
C VAL A 78 -29.42 -11.24 5.22
N VAL A 79 -28.64 -11.79 4.29
CA VAL A 79 -29.01 -13.00 3.53
C VAL A 79 -29.16 -14.21 4.45
N ARG A 80 -28.33 -14.34 5.50
CA ARG A 80 -28.52 -15.40 6.52
C ARG A 80 -29.77 -15.24 7.38
N LEU A 81 -30.31 -14.02 7.52
CA LEU A 81 -31.61 -13.79 8.16
C LEU A 81 -32.79 -14.16 7.25
N GLN A 82 -32.54 -14.41 5.95
CA GLN A 82 -33.52 -14.98 5.04
C GLN A 82 -33.64 -16.49 5.32
N THR A 83 -34.30 -16.83 6.43
CA THR A 83 -34.46 -18.21 6.95
C THR A 83 -35.28 -19.15 6.04
N GLY A 84 -35.81 -18.66 4.92
CA GLY A 84 -36.64 -19.44 3.98
C GLY A 84 -37.99 -19.88 4.55
N TYR A 85 -38.32 -19.50 5.79
CA TYR A 85 -39.55 -19.92 6.47
C TYR A 85 -40.73 -19.06 6.04
N LEU A 86 -41.68 -19.66 5.30
CA LEU A 86 -42.91 -19.03 4.80
C LEU A 86 -43.72 -18.31 5.91
N TYR A 87 -43.66 -18.82 7.14
CA TYR A 87 -44.36 -18.26 8.30
C TYR A 87 -43.95 -16.81 8.61
N HIS A 88 -42.67 -16.46 8.44
CA HIS A 88 -42.21 -15.09 8.70
C HIS A 88 -42.76 -14.12 7.64
N TYR A 89 -42.82 -14.54 6.38
CA TYR A 89 -43.44 -13.75 5.31
C TYR A 89 -44.93 -13.57 5.54
N ALA A 90 -45.64 -14.64 5.89
CA ALA A 90 -47.07 -14.57 6.21
C ALA A 90 -47.36 -13.64 7.39
N PHE A 91 -46.52 -13.66 8.43
CA PHE A 91 -46.64 -12.79 9.59
C PHE A 91 -46.43 -11.31 9.24
N VAL A 92 -45.40 -10.98 8.45
CA VAL A 92 -45.15 -9.61 7.99
C VAL A 92 -46.28 -9.10 7.08
N MET A 93 -46.80 -9.94 6.19
CA MET A 93 -47.95 -9.59 5.34
C MET A 93 -49.20 -9.27 6.18
N LEU A 94 -49.49 -10.09 7.20
CA LEU A 94 -50.64 -9.89 8.07
C LEU A 94 -50.53 -8.58 8.87
N ILE A 95 -49.35 -8.29 9.43
CA ILE A 95 -49.10 -7.01 10.13
C ILE A 95 -49.23 -5.83 9.17
N GLY A 96 -48.68 -5.93 7.96
CA GLY A 96 -48.77 -4.87 6.95
C GLY A 96 -50.22 -4.57 6.57
N ILE A 97 -51.03 -5.60 6.34
CA ILE A 97 -52.46 -5.44 6.05
C ILE A 97 -53.19 -4.83 7.24
N ALA A 98 -52.94 -5.32 8.47
CA ALA A 98 -53.56 -4.77 9.67
C ALA A 98 -53.24 -3.28 9.85
N ALA A 99 -51.96 -2.89 9.70
CA ALA A 99 -51.53 -1.50 9.81
C ALA A 99 -52.14 -0.60 8.72
N LEU A 100 -52.21 -1.08 7.47
CA LEU A 100 -52.85 -0.34 6.38
C LEU A 100 -54.35 -0.15 6.61
N VAL A 101 -55.04 -1.18 7.07
CA VAL A 101 -56.47 -1.11 7.39
C VAL A 101 -56.69 -0.15 8.56
N THR A 102 -55.89 -0.25 9.63
CA THR A 102 -55.98 0.67 10.77
C THR A 102 -55.69 2.11 10.35
N TRP A 103 -54.68 2.34 9.51
CA TRP A 103 -54.36 3.67 8.98
C TRP A 103 -55.50 4.22 8.12
N MET A 104 -56.07 3.41 7.23
CA MET A 104 -57.17 3.81 6.37
C MET A 104 -58.43 4.12 7.19
N MET A 105 -58.74 3.32 8.21
CA MET A 105 -59.87 3.57 9.09
C MET A 105 -59.69 4.87 9.89
N LEU A 106 -58.51 5.09 10.48
CA LEU A 106 -58.21 6.33 11.21
C LEU A 106 -58.18 7.55 10.28
N GLY A 107 -57.60 7.43 9.09
CA GLY A 107 -57.56 8.49 8.08
C GLY A 107 -58.93 8.78 7.44
N SER A 108 -59.84 7.81 7.41
CA SER A 108 -61.23 7.99 6.96
C SER A 108 -62.17 8.57 8.03
N SER A 109 -61.73 8.59 9.29
CA SER A 109 -62.49 9.09 10.44
C SER A 109 -62.22 10.58 10.74
N PHE A 110 -61.47 11.26 9.86
CA PHE A 110 -61.26 12.71 9.87
C PHE A 110 -61.75 13.32 8.56
#